data_AF-B3NC62-F1
#
_entry.id   AF-B3NC62-F1
#
_cell.length_a   1.000
_cell.length_b   1.000
_cell.length_c   1.000
_cell.angle_alpha   90.00
_cell.angle_beta   90.00
_cell.angle_gamma   90.00
#
_symmetry.space_group_name_H-M   'P 1'
#
loop_
_entity.id
_entity.type
_entity.pdbx_description
1 polymer ?
#
loop_
_entity_poly.entity_id
_entity_poly.type
_entity_poly.pdbx_seq_one_letter_code
_entity_poly.pdbx_strand_id
1 'polypeptide(L)'
;MSILKLPQYYLLLPRKIKKILLYRFLFATLLCSWLDYQMLTIFVSINLFEVRRPLVSLTEILRWTLFSVYSSVAMLLIRLSMMGFGLVLCHTHYVYPRCYGYNLLRLTYEFPKRFCLISSILSITIATSWLYASFVDLNNRNQLLGGSWYYLMTFGCFCGIAYYHKCHKICLRRFPLPIVHLDMKECLLQSWCHQLKSSAKTALVPTLLFALIYWPTMGFLETSELGGVSTGCFVIITQPQRLFQAWLLATLILAKLHIIRELYGLIMQRKLTMICDLRELHEHIDINLFNLIWERFQYFFYMMQMKPMPMDVQRYNLSLPIAMALDTTEIYGFQLLAARDFYAAMSGSLCNELFKKRFCQRNRHWAELRDVVLGMLDQFLTRIESCLEPTPRIKVCHLLKNKNPNEPRIRSLVKKTPAPRRLCVHSTWNGLWLRLAVAPQYYSFLYEADQLAKLNHELRCGEPLVWILQGLVSICVRFPNEDKFRYPPCDLERILVYLLRVEEKLIAAKEMQVRGKLCSSHDHLMMAINRCLYKMLFTFGPHLDCIFDDVNLRATFKRRMELIP
;
A
#
# COMPACT_ATOMS: atom_id res chain seq x y z
N MET A 1 0.67 27.38 -7.05
CA MET A 1 1.16 25.99 -7.03
C MET A 1 2.35 25.94 -6.09
N SER A 2 2.12 25.66 -4.81
CA SER A 2 3.13 25.59 -3.74
C SER A 2 3.95 24.31 -3.90
N ILE A 3 5.04 24.41 -4.66
CA ILE A 3 5.95 23.30 -4.99
C ILE A 3 6.53 22.73 -3.69
N LEU A 4 6.16 21.48 -3.40
CA LEU A 4 6.69 20.59 -2.37
C LEU A 4 7.06 21.25 -1.03
N LYS A 5 6.08 21.75 -0.27
CA LYS A 5 6.29 21.84 1.18
C LYS A 5 6.56 20.43 1.70
N LEU A 6 7.72 20.23 2.30
CA LEU A 6 8.06 19.00 2.98
C LEU A 6 6.91 18.67 3.96
N PRO A 7 6.40 17.43 3.99
CA PRO A 7 5.27 17.12 4.86
C PRO A 7 5.61 17.44 6.31
N GLN A 8 4.69 18.06 7.05
CA GLN A 8 4.91 18.47 8.44
C GLN A 8 5.38 17.30 9.32
N TYR A 9 4.82 16.11 9.10
CA TYR A 9 5.23 14.89 9.79
C TYR A 9 6.72 14.61 9.62
N TYR A 10 7.31 14.91 8.44
CA TYR A 10 8.72 14.65 8.19
C TYR A 10 9.59 15.54 9.08
N LEU A 11 9.18 16.75 9.46
CA LEU A 11 9.99 17.63 10.31
C LEU A 11 10.17 17.07 11.72
N LEU A 12 9.12 16.43 12.27
CA LEU A 12 9.10 15.88 13.62
C LEU A 12 9.87 14.56 13.77
N LEU A 13 10.26 13.91 12.66
CA LEU A 13 10.92 12.62 12.74
C LEU A 13 12.36 12.69 13.28
N PRO A 14 12.80 11.66 14.02
CA PRO A 14 14.20 11.50 14.35
C PRO A 14 15.09 11.42 13.08
N ARG A 15 16.28 12.02 13.15
CA ARG A 15 17.23 12.11 12.01
C ARG A 15 17.57 10.74 11.41
N LYS A 16 17.76 9.73 12.26
CA LYS A 16 18.05 8.36 11.84
C LYS A 16 16.93 7.77 10.97
N ILE A 17 15.66 7.94 11.36
CA ILE A 17 14.51 7.44 10.60
C ILE A 17 14.35 8.18 9.28
N LYS A 18 14.52 9.52 9.28
CA LYS A 18 14.52 10.35 8.06
C LYS A 18 15.50 9.82 7.01
N LYS A 19 16.73 9.54 7.44
CA LYS A 19 17.80 9.02 6.56
C LYS A 19 17.51 7.61 6.06
N ILE A 20 16.96 6.72 6.90
CA ILE A 20 16.58 5.37 6.49
C ILE A 20 15.46 5.40 5.46
N LEU A 21 14.44 6.25 5.64
CA LEU A 21 13.36 6.42 4.68
C LEU A 21 13.87 7.00 3.35
N LEU A 22 14.72 8.03 3.41
CA LEU A 22 15.33 8.62 2.22
C LEU A 22 16.22 7.62 1.47
N TYR A 23 17.00 6.83 2.20
CA TYR A 23 17.80 5.75 1.63
C TYR A 23 16.90 4.73 0.91
N ARG A 24 15.84 4.23 1.55
CA ARG A 24 14.90 3.27 0.94
C ARG A 24 14.28 3.84 -0.33
N PHE A 25 13.93 5.13 -0.31
CA PHE A 25 13.37 5.84 -1.46
C PHE A 25 14.35 5.93 -2.63
N LEU A 26 15.57 6.41 -2.38
CA LEU A 26 16.59 6.55 -3.40
C LEU A 26 17.00 5.19 -3.95
N PHE A 27 17.15 4.19 -3.10
CA PHE A 27 17.47 2.82 -3.51
C PHE A 27 16.38 2.23 -4.41
N ALA A 28 15.10 2.42 -4.08
CA ALA A 28 13.99 2.01 -4.95
C ALA A 28 13.99 2.74 -6.29
N THR A 29 14.30 4.04 -6.29
CA THR A 29 14.39 4.84 -7.50
C THR A 29 15.53 4.36 -8.41
N LEU A 30 16.70 4.05 -7.84
CA LEU A 30 17.85 3.53 -8.57
C LEU A 30 17.54 2.16 -9.20
N LEU A 31 16.89 1.26 -8.46
CA LEU A 31 16.48 -0.04 -9.00
C LEU A 31 15.42 0.10 -10.11
N CYS A 32 14.44 1.00 -9.96
CA CYS A 32 13.48 1.30 -11.04
C CYS A 32 14.19 1.84 -12.29
N SER A 33 15.16 2.74 -12.09
CA SER A 33 15.96 3.30 -13.19
C SER A 33 16.76 2.23 -13.94
N TRP A 34 17.29 1.24 -13.23
CA TRP A 34 17.98 0.11 -13.84
C TRP A 34 17.01 -0.74 -14.69
N LEU A 35 15.85 -1.07 -14.14
CA LEU A 35 14.83 -1.87 -14.82
C LEU A 35 14.27 -1.16 -16.06
N ASP A 36 14.19 0.17 -16.03
CA ASP A 36 13.78 0.96 -17.18
C ASP A 36 14.71 0.80 -18.39
N TYR A 37 16.03 0.77 -18.17
CA TYR A 37 16.98 0.48 -19.25
C TYR A 37 16.81 -0.93 -19.80
N GLN A 38 16.50 -1.90 -18.94
CA GLN A 38 16.23 -3.27 -19.39
C GLN A 38 14.97 -3.32 -20.27
N MET A 39 13.88 -2.64 -19.88
CA MET A 39 12.67 -2.56 -20.69
C MET A 39 12.91 -1.84 -22.03
N LEU A 40 13.67 -0.76 -22.01
CA LEU A 40 14.05 -0.06 -23.24
C LEU A 40 14.88 -0.97 -24.15
N THR A 41 15.85 -1.69 -23.59
CA THR A 41 16.68 -2.65 -24.35
C THR A 41 15.82 -3.74 -24.96
N ILE A 42 14.84 -4.30 -24.23
CA ILE A 42 13.89 -5.28 -24.77
C ILE A 42 13.09 -4.69 -25.92
N PHE A 43 12.57 -3.46 -25.78
CA PHE A 43 11.79 -2.81 -26.82
C PHE A 43 12.60 -2.59 -28.11
N VAL A 44 13.81 -2.04 -27.96
CA VAL A 44 14.70 -1.75 -29.10
C VAL A 44 15.17 -3.05 -29.74
N SER A 45 15.52 -4.07 -28.96
CA SER A 45 15.85 -5.40 -29.48
C SER A 45 14.71 -6.02 -30.29
N ILE A 46 13.45 -5.93 -29.85
CA ILE A 46 12.34 -6.51 -30.62
C ILE A 46 12.09 -5.74 -31.93
N ASN A 47 12.32 -4.42 -31.97
CA ASN A 47 12.01 -3.60 -33.13
C ASN A 47 13.16 -3.46 -34.14
N LEU A 48 14.42 -3.48 -33.69
CA LEU A 48 15.61 -3.21 -34.52
C LEU A 48 16.49 -4.43 -34.74
N PHE A 49 16.26 -5.56 -34.06
CA PHE A 49 17.17 -6.70 -34.20
C PHE A 49 17.03 -7.37 -35.55
N GLU A 50 18.06 -7.22 -36.38
CA GLU A 50 18.18 -7.93 -37.65
C GLU A 50 18.87 -9.28 -37.42
N VAL A 51 18.10 -10.38 -37.59
CA VAL A 51 18.61 -11.75 -37.43
C VAL A 51 19.82 -12.05 -38.32
N ARG A 52 19.94 -11.36 -39.47
CA ARG A 52 21.04 -11.54 -40.43
C ARG A 52 22.37 -10.95 -39.95
N ARG A 53 22.37 -9.99 -39.03
CA ARG A 53 23.58 -9.28 -38.55
C ARG A 53 23.50 -9.03 -37.04
N PRO A 54 23.65 -10.09 -36.21
CA PRO A 54 23.39 -10.01 -34.78
C PRO A 54 24.38 -9.10 -34.04
N LEU A 55 25.68 -9.16 -34.37
CA LEU A 55 26.70 -8.34 -33.72
C LEU A 55 26.53 -6.85 -34.02
N VAL A 56 26.27 -6.50 -35.29
CA VAL A 56 26.05 -5.11 -35.71
C VAL A 56 24.80 -4.57 -35.04
N SER A 57 23.69 -5.31 -35.08
CA SER A 57 22.44 -4.94 -34.41
C SER A 57 22.66 -4.71 -32.92
N LEU A 58 23.43 -5.57 -32.24
CA LEU A 58 23.69 -5.46 -30.80
C LEU A 58 24.53 -4.21 -30.47
N THR A 59 25.56 -3.92 -31.27
CA THR A 59 26.35 -2.68 -31.11
C THR A 59 25.50 -1.43 -31.33
N GLU A 60 24.59 -1.47 -32.30
CA GLU A 60 23.67 -0.38 -32.59
C GLU A 60 22.66 -0.19 -31.47
N ILE A 61 22.05 -1.27 -30.96
CA ILE A 61 21.15 -1.24 -29.80
C ILE A 61 21.87 -0.63 -28.58
N LEU A 62 23.11 -1.04 -28.28
CA LEU A 62 23.89 -0.47 -27.18
C LEU A 62 24.18 1.02 -27.41
N ARG A 63 24.51 1.42 -28.64
CA ARG A 63 24.74 2.82 -29.00
C ARG A 63 23.49 3.68 -28.77
N TRP A 64 22.32 3.22 -29.23
CA TRP A 64 21.06 3.94 -29.09
C TRP A 64 20.52 3.98 -27.66
N THR A 65 20.76 2.94 -26.87
CA THR A 65 20.25 2.83 -25.49
C THR A 65 21.15 3.51 -24.46
N LEU A 66 22.48 3.34 -24.55
CA LEU A 66 23.42 3.82 -23.53
C LEU A 66 24.17 5.10 -23.93
N PHE A 67 24.49 5.27 -25.22
CA PHE A 67 25.38 6.35 -25.69
C PHE A 67 24.65 7.49 -26.42
N SER A 68 23.33 7.37 -26.62
CA SER A 68 22.51 8.43 -27.22
C SER A 68 22.19 9.53 -26.20
N VAL A 69 22.56 10.78 -26.52
CA VAL A 69 22.22 11.97 -25.72
C VAL A 69 20.70 12.11 -25.60
N TYR A 70 19.97 11.92 -26.70
CA TYR A 70 18.51 11.98 -26.72
C TYR A 70 17.88 10.96 -25.77
N SER A 71 18.31 9.68 -25.85
CA SER A 71 17.80 8.64 -24.97
C SER A 71 18.13 8.93 -23.51
N SER A 72 19.32 9.47 -23.23
CA SER A 72 19.72 9.87 -21.87
C SER A 72 18.80 10.96 -21.30
N VAL A 73 18.53 12.02 -22.07
CA VAL A 73 17.62 13.11 -21.65
C VAL A 73 16.20 12.62 -21.44
N ALA A 74 15.66 11.83 -22.37
CA ALA A 74 14.33 11.25 -22.25
C ALA A 74 14.22 10.31 -21.03
N MET A 75 15.24 9.48 -20.79
CA MET A 75 15.30 8.62 -19.61
C MET A 75 15.38 9.41 -18.31
N LEU A 76 16.07 10.55 -18.30
CA LEU A 76 16.08 11.46 -17.14
C LEU A 76 14.68 12.00 -16.85
N LEU A 77 13.94 12.41 -17.87
CA LEU A 77 12.56 12.88 -17.71
C LEU A 77 11.65 11.77 -17.17
N ILE A 78 11.76 10.56 -17.75
CA ILE A 78 11.04 9.37 -17.27
C ILE A 78 11.37 9.10 -15.80
N ARG A 79 12.64 9.19 -15.38
CA ARG A 79 13.06 8.98 -13.98
C ARG A 79 12.48 10.02 -13.04
N LEU A 80 12.43 11.29 -13.43
CA LEU A 80 11.79 12.33 -12.63
C LEU A 80 10.30 12.03 -12.43
N SER A 81 9.60 11.59 -13.48
CA SER A 81 8.20 11.19 -13.39
C SER A 81 8.00 9.95 -12.51
N MET A 82 8.90 8.95 -12.61
CA MET A 82 8.89 7.78 -11.73
C MET A 82 9.15 8.13 -10.27
N MET A 83 10.10 9.04 -10.00
CA MET A 83 10.38 9.55 -8.66
C MET A 83 9.14 10.25 -8.09
N GLY A 84 8.45 11.07 -8.90
CA GLY A 84 7.18 11.69 -8.53
C GLY A 84 6.09 10.66 -8.22
N PHE A 85 5.92 9.63 -9.05
CA PHE A 85 4.96 8.55 -8.80
C PHE A 85 5.29 7.77 -7.52
N GLY A 86 6.55 7.38 -7.34
CA GLY A 86 7.05 6.71 -6.15
C GLY A 86 6.83 7.53 -4.89
N LEU A 87 7.06 8.85 -4.94
CA LEU A 87 6.85 9.76 -3.82
C LEU A 87 5.37 9.82 -3.43
N VAL A 88 4.46 9.91 -4.40
CA VAL A 88 3.01 9.88 -4.14
C VAL A 88 2.60 8.54 -3.50
N LEU A 89 3.15 7.42 -3.97
CA LEU A 89 2.88 6.10 -3.37
C LEU A 89 3.39 6.00 -1.93
N CYS A 90 4.63 6.45 -1.67
CA CYS A 90 5.21 6.45 -0.34
C CYS A 90 4.42 7.35 0.62
N HIS A 91 4.08 8.56 0.19
CA HIS A 91 3.27 9.48 0.97
C HIS A 91 1.89 8.87 1.28
N THR A 92 1.27 8.19 0.31
CA THR A 92 0.00 7.48 0.52
C THR A 92 0.13 6.35 1.54
N HIS A 93 1.25 5.63 1.54
CA HIS A 93 1.53 4.55 2.49
C HIS A 93 1.77 5.07 3.91
N TYR A 94 2.49 6.19 4.04
CA TYR A 94 2.94 6.73 5.31
C TYR A 94 1.91 7.61 6.03
N VAL A 95 0.99 8.23 5.29
CA VAL A 95 -0.06 9.07 5.87
C VAL A 95 -1.05 8.23 6.69
N TYR A 96 -1.36 8.71 7.90
CA TYR A 96 -2.41 8.16 8.74
C TYR A 96 -3.74 8.01 7.98
N PRO A 97 -4.51 6.94 8.25
CA PRO A 97 -5.88 6.89 7.79
C PRO A 97 -6.58 8.15 8.28
N ARG A 98 -7.45 8.78 7.49
CA ARG A 98 -8.24 9.94 7.94
C ARG A 98 -9.69 9.53 8.08
N CYS A 99 -10.35 10.02 9.12
CA CYS A 99 -11.80 9.94 9.26
C CYS A 99 -12.44 11.00 8.36
N TYR A 100 -13.42 10.60 7.56
CA TYR A 100 -14.27 11.53 6.83
C TYR A 100 -15.71 11.27 7.25
N GLY A 101 -16.39 12.29 7.78
CA GLY A 101 -17.80 12.17 8.15
C GLY A 101 -18.73 11.98 6.96
N TYR A 102 -18.33 12.47 5.78
CA TYR A 102 -19.11 12.42 4.55
C TYR A 102 -18.24 12.00 3.35
N ASN A 103 -18.84 11.33 2.37
CA ASN A 103 -18.16 10.89 1.15
C ASN A 103 -17.68 12.07 0.28
N LEU A 104 -18.40 13.19 0.26
CA LEU A 104 -17.97 14.41 -0.43
C LEU A 104 -16.68 15.00 0.18
N LEU A 105 -16.59 15.03 1.51
CA LEU A 105 -15.40 15.48 2.22
C LEU A 105 -14.22 14.56 1.90
N ARG A 106 -14.45 13.25 1.85
CA ARG A 106 -13.44 12.29 1.42
C ARG A 106 -12.96 12.58 -0.01
N LEU A 107 -13.88 12.83 -0.94
CA LEU A 107 -13.54 13.11 -2.33
C LEU A 107 -12.68 14.37 -2.44
N THR A 108 -13.07 15.46 -1.78
CA THR A 108 -12.35 16.74 -1.82
C THR A 108 -10.93 16.64 -1.25
N TYR A 109 -10.74 15.94 -0.13
CA TYR A 109 -9.41 15.74 0.46
C TYR A 109 -8.54 14.71 -0.30
N GLU A 110 -9.15 13.67 -0.87
CA GLU A 110 -8.41 12.69 -1.69
C GLU A 110 -8.14 13.20 -3.11
N PHE A 111 -8.90 14.19 -3.60
CA PHE A 111 -8.80 14.68 -4.98
C PHE A 111 -7.39 15.15 -5.35
N PRO A 112 -6.69 16.02 -4.58
CA PRO A 112 -5.33 16.43 -4.92
C PRO A 112 -4.36 15.25 -5.02
N LYS A 113 -4.50 14.25 -4.13
CA LYS A 113 -3.66 13.05 -4.14
C LYS A 113 -3.95 12.18 -5.37
N ARG A 114 -5.23 11.99 -5.71
CA ARG A 114 -5.66 11.27 -6.90
C ARG A 114 -5.21 11.98 -8.18
N PHE A 115 -5.33 13.30 -8.22
CA PHE A 115 -4.85 14.13 -9.32
C PHE A 115 -3.34 14.02 -9.50
N CYS A 116 -2.55 14.16 -8.42
CA CYS A 116 -1.11 13.96 -8.47
C CYS A 116 -0.76 12.54 -8.95
N LEU A 117 -1.48 11.52 -8.48
CA LEU A 117 -1.27 10.14 -8.90
C LEU A 117 -1.53 9.94 -10.40
N ILE A 118 -2.67 10.42 -10.91
CA ILE A 118 -3.00 10.38 -12.34
C ILE A 118 -1.96 11.15 -13.14
N SER A 119 -1.59 12.36 -12.71
CA SER A 119 -0.62 13.21 -13.38
C SER A 119 0.75 12.52 -13.48
N SER A 120 1.22 11.89 -12.39
CA SER A 120 2.49 11.14 -12.41
C SER A 120 2.42 9.92 -13.33
N ILE A 121 1.30 9.17 -13.31
CA ILE A 121 1.10 8.03 -14.22
C ILE A 121 1.11 8.49 -15.68
N LEU A 122 0.33 9.53 -16.01
CA LEU A 122 0.26 10.07 -17.37
C LEU A 122 1.61 10.62 -17.83
N SER A 123 2.35 11.30 -16.96
CA SER A 123 3.69 11.78 -17.27
C SER A 123 4.64 10.63 -17.63
N ILE A 124 4.62 9.53 -16.86
CA ILE A 124 5.42 8.33 -17.16
C ILE A 124 4.99 7.72 -18.50
N THR A 125 3.69 7.57 -18.75
CA THR A 125 3.19 6.93 -19.98
C THR A 125 3.48 7.78 -21.21
N ILE A 126 3.29 9.10 -21.14
CA ILE A 126 3.58 10.04 -22.22
C ILE A 126 5.08 10.01 -22.54
N ALA A 127 5.93 10.15 -21.52
CA ALA A 127 7.38 10.16 -21.72
C ALA A 127 7.92 8.83 -22.26
N THR A 128 7.38 7.70 -21.78
CA THR A 128 7.76 6.37 -22.26
C THR A 128 7.28 6.15 -23.70
N SER A 129 6.03 6.51 -24.02
CA SER A 129 5.53 6.46 -25.40
C SER A 129 6.31 7.37 -26.33
N TRP A 130 6.70 8.56 -25.89
CA TRP A 130 7.49 9.50 -26.68
C TRP A 130 8.83 8.86 -27.07
N LEU A 131 9.55 8.32 -26.08
CA LEU A 131 10.81 7.65 -26.30
C LEU A 131 10.64 6.46 -27.25
N TYR A 132 9.65 5.61 -27.02
CA TYR A 132 9.49 4.38 -27.80
C TYR A 132 9.01 4.67 -29.23
N ALA A 133 8.09 5.61 -29.41
CA ALA A 133 7.61 6.04 -30.72
C ALA A 133 8.74 6.64 -31.57
N SER A 134 9.68 7.37 -30.96
CA SER A 134 10.82 7.92 -31.71
C SER A 134 11.73 6.85 -32.31
N PHE A 135 11.88 5.68 -31.67
CA PHE A 135 12.63 4.56 -32.24
C PHE A 135 11.89 3.85 -33.37
N VAL A 136 10.55 3.79 -33.30
CA VAL A 136 9.73 3.19 -34.36
C VAL A 136 9.77 4.06 -35.61
N ASP A 137 9.72 5.39 -35.45
CA ASP A 137 9.73 6.35 -36.55
C ASP A 137 11.07 6.36 -37.30
N LEU A 138 12.18 6.21 -36.57
CA LEU A 138 13.53 6.11 -37.16
C LEU A 138 13.70 4.89 -38.08
N ASN A 139 12.99 3.78 -37.82
CA ASN A 139 13.09 2.56 -38.64
C ASN A 139 12.27 2.66 -39.93
N ASN A 140 11.13 3.35 -39.87
CA ASN A 140 10.28 3.57 -41.04
C ASN A 140 10.83 4.74 -41.86
N ARG A 141 11.71 4.46 -42.83
CA ARG A 141 12.26 5.46 -43.78
C ARG A 141 11.21 6.28 -44.55
N ASN A 142 9.93 5.93 -44.46
CA ASN A 142 8.81 6.71 -44.97
C ASN A 142 8.45 7.85 -44.00
N GLN A 143 9.26 8.92 -44.00
CA GLN A 143 9.09 10.15 -43.20
C GLN A 143 7.76 10.90 -43.43
N LEU A 144 6.94 10.48 -44.39
CA LEU A 144 5.69 11.15 -44.77
C LEU A 144 4.52 10.91 -43.80
N LEU A 145 4.59 9.97 -42.85
CA LEU A 145 3.49 9.70 -41.91
C LEU A 145 3.90 9.82 -40.44
N GLY A 146 3.89 11.05 -39.91
CA GLY A 146 3.86 11.32 -38.46
C GLY A 146 2.67 10.69 -37.70
N GLY A 147 1.77 10.00 -38.41
CA GLY A 147 0.63 9.27 -37.85
C GLY A 147 1.03 8.10 -36.93
N SER A 148 2.15 7.41 -37.20
CA SER A 148 2.61 6.30 -36.32
C SER A 148 3.02 6.81 -34.95
N TRP A 149 3.74 7.93 -34.93
CA TRP A 149 4.16 8.58 -33.70
C TRP A 149 2.96 9.07 -32.87
N TYR A 150 2.03 9.79 -33.51
CA TYR A 150 0.83 10.29 -32.83
C TYR A 150 -0.08 9.17 -32.31
N TYR A 151 -0.20 8.06 -33.05
CA TYR A 151 -0.93 6.87 -32.63
C TYR A 151 -0.34 6.27 -31.35
N LEU A 152 0.98 6.01 -31.31
CA LEU A 152 1.63 5.41 -30.14
C LEU A 152 1.59 6.34 -28.90
N MET A 153 1.65 7.65 -29.13
CA MET A 153 1.51 8.65 -28.07
C MET A 153 0.12 8.66 -27.44
N THR A 154 -0.93 8.79 -28.25
CA THR A 154 -2.32 8.78 -27.77
C THR A 154 -2.68 7.45 -27.13
N PHE A 155 -2.17 6.34 -27.68
CA PHE A 155 -2.33 5.01 -27.11
C PHE A 155 -1.65 4.86 -25.74
N GLY A 156 -0.47 5.46 -25.55
CA GLY A 156 0.21 5.52 -24.27
C GLY A 156 -0.62 6.18 -23.17
N CYS A 157 -1.20 7.34 -23.48
CA CYS A 157 -2.12 8.05 -22.59
C CYS A 157 -3.32 7.19 -22.21
N PHE A 158 -3.94 6.54 -23.20
CA PHE A 158 -5.06 5.63 -22.97
C PHE A 158 -4.69 4.48 -22.02
N CYS A 159 -3.51 3.88 -22.22
CA CYS A 159 -2.99 2.84 -21.34
C CYS A 159 -2.81 3.34 -19.89
N GLY A 160 -2.30 4.56 -19.72
CA GLY A 160 -2.16 5.19 -18.40
C GLY A 160 -3.50 5.40 -17.68
N ILE A 161 -4.51 5.88 -18.40
CA ILE A 161 -5.88 6.06 -17.86
C ILE A 161 -6.50 4.72 -17.50
N ALA A 162 -6.39 3.73 -18.38
CA ALA A 162 -6.90 2.38 -18.16
C ALA A 162 -6.23 1.74 -16.92
N TYR A 163 -4.91 1.90 -16.77
CA TYR A 163 -4.17 1.45 -15.59
C TYR A 163 -4.69 2.11 -14.31
N TYR A 164 -4.83 3.43 -14.29
CA TYR A 164 -5.31 4.16 -13.12
C TYR A 164 -6.71 3.68 -12.71
N HIS A 165 -7.62 3.54 -13.68
CA HIS A 165 -8.97 3.05 -13.42
C HIS A 165 -8.99 1.61 -12.89
N LYS A 166 -8.14 0.73 -13.42
CA LYS A 166 -8.05 -0.67 -12.95
C LYS A 166 -7.45 -0.76 -11.53
N CYS A 167 -6.42 0.02 -11.24
CA CYS A 167 -5.60 -0.15 -10.03
C CYS A 167 -6.00 0.76 -8.85
N HIS A 168 -6.64 1.91 -9.09
CA HIS A 168 -6.81 2.98 -8.09
C HIS A 168 -8.24 3.55 -7.96
N LYS A 169 -9.23 3.05 -8.72
CA LYS A 169 -10.60 3.64 -8.79
C LYS A 169 -11.31 3.82 -7.45
N ILE A 170 -11.27 2.82 -6.56
CA ILE A 170 -12.12 2.80 -5.35
C ILE A 170 -11.39 3.37 -4.13
N CYS A 171 -10.16 2.93 -3.89
CA CYS A 171 -9.36 3.38 -2.75
C CYS A 171 -7.89 3.47 -3.15
N LEU A 172 -7.21 4.49 -2.63
CA LEU A 172 -5.75 4.55 -2.62
C LEU A 172 -5.21 3.37 -1.80
N ARG A 173 -4.73 2.33 -2.50
CA ARG A 173 -4.21 1.13 -1.88
C ARG A 173 -2.83 1.42 -1.29
N ARG A 174 -2.65 1.09 -0.01
CA ARG A 174 -1.33 1.04 0.63
C ARG A 174 -0.57 -0.20 0.14
N PHE A 175 0.74 -0.21 0.35
CA PHE A 175 1.54 -1.41 0.13
C PHE A 175 1.06 -2.53 1.06
N PRO A 176 0.83 -3.75 0.54
CA PRO A 176 0.44 -4.90 1.36
C PRO A 176 1.62 -5.34 2.23
N LEU A 177 1.44 -5.59 3.51
CA LEU A 177 2.56 -6.04 4.35
C LEU A 177 3.05 -7.43 3.87
N PRO A 178 4.36 -7.64 3.67
CA PRO A 178 4.86 -8.96 3.31
C PRO A 178 4.59 -9.94 4.46
N ILE A 179 3.86 -11.01 4.15
CA ILE A 179 3.52 -12.10 5.09
C ILE A 179 4.72 -13.05 5.26
N VAL A 180 5.47 -13.29 4.18
CA VAL A 180 6.64 -14.19 4.16
C VAL A 180 7.87 -13.42 3.72
N HIS A 181 8.99 -13.66 4.41
CA HIS A 181 10.27 -13.05 4.09
C HIS A 181 10.95 -13.89 3.01
N LEU A 182 10.73 -13.51 1.77
CA LEU A 182 11.43 -14.07 0.62
C LEU A 182 12.74 -13.30 0.40
N ASP A 183 13.76 -13.99 -0.13
CA ASP A 183 15.00 -13.31 -0.49
C ASP A 183 14.72 -12.22 -1.54
N MET A 184 15.45 -11.11 -1.46
CA MET A 184 15.23 -9.95 -2.31
C MET A 184 15.46 -10.31 -3.78
N LYS A 185 16.44 -11.17 -4.07
CA LYS A 185 16.74 -11.65 -5.42
C LYS A 185 15.56 -12.44 -6.01
N GLU A 186 15.02 -13.39 -5.25
CA GLU A 186 13.89 -14.21 -5.67
C GLU A 186 12.65 -13.35 -5.88
N CYS A 187 12.35 -12.43 -4.96
CA CYS A 187 11.26 -11.49 -5.11
C CYS A 187 11.38 -10.64 -6.38
N LEU A 188 12.57 -10.11 -6.66
CA LEU A 188 12.81 -9.26 -7.83
C LEU A 188 12.62 -10.05 -9.13
N LEU A 189 13.19 -11.25 -9.21
CA LEU A 189 13.07 -12.11 -10.38
C LEU A 189 11.62 -12.57 -10.60
N GLN A 190 10.94 -12.99 -9.52
CA GLN A 190 9.55 -13.40 -9.56
C GLN A 190 8.65 -12.23 -9.97
N SER A 191 8.86 -11.05 -9.40
CA SER A 191 8.13 -9.83 -9.77
C SER A 191 8.35 -9.50 -11.24
N TRP A 192 9.58 -9.52 -11.73
CA TRP A 192 9.89 -9.25 -13.13
C TRP A 192 9.16 -10.19 -14.09
N CYS A 193 9.35 -11.51 -13.94
CA CYS A 193 8.77 -12.51 -14.82
C CYS A 193 7.24 -12.54 -14.73
N HIS A 194 6.69 -12.47 -13.51
CA HIS A 194 5.25 -12.49 -13.31
C HIS A 194 4.57 -11.24 -13.85
N GLN A 195 5.11 -10.05 -13.57
CA GLN A 195 4.52 -8.80 -14.01
C GLN A 195 4.61 -8.62 -15.51
N LEU A 196 5.69 -9.03 -16.16
CA LEU A 196 5.80 -8.98 -17.61
C LEU A 196 4.73 -9.87 -18.29
N LYS A 197 4.60 -11.12 -17.82
CA LYS A 197 3.59 -12.06 -18.34
C LYS A 197 2.16 -11.60 -18.09
N SER A 198 1.87 -11.09 -16.89
CA SER A 198 0.54 -10.58 -16.51
C SER A 198 0.18 -9.30 -17.28
N SER A 199 1.16 -8.42 -17.48
CA SER A 199 1.01 -7.17 -18.23
C SER A 199 0.77 -7.44 -19.71
N ALA A 200 1.47 -8.42 -20.31
CA ALA A 200 1.27 -8.82 -21.70
C ALA A 200 -0.17 -9.29 -21.97
N LYS A 201 -0.73 -10.10 -21.05
CA LYS A 201 -2.13 -10.52 -21.12
C LYS A 201 -3.10 -9.35 -20.91
N THR A 202 -2.80 -8.50 -19.93
CA THR A 202 -3.64 -7.34 -19.61
C THR A 202 -3.64 -6.29 -20.72
N ALA A 203 -2.54 -6.17 -21.47
CA ALA A 203 -2.36 -5.21 -22.57
C ALA A 203 -3.24 -5.53 -23.79
N LEU A 204 -3.68 -6.77 -23.97
CA LEU A 204 -4.52 -7.16 -25.11
C LEU A 204 -5.83 -6.37 -25.16
N VAL A 205 -6.52 -6.25 -24.01
CA VAL A 205 -7.81 -5.55 -23.91
C VAL A 205 -7.71 -4.07 -24.30
N PRO A 206 -6.83 -3.23 -23.71
CA PRO A 206 -6.72 -1.84 -24.10
C PRO A 206 -6.19 -1.68 -25.53
N THR A 207 -5.34 -2.58 -26.03
CA THR A 207 -4.87 -2.54 -27.43
C THR A 207 -6.02 -2.74 -28.41
N LEU A 208 -6.83 -3.78 -28.22
CA LEU A 208 -7.98 -4.05 -29.08
C LEU A 208 -9.04 -2.96 -28.96
N LEU A 209 -9.35 -2.52 -27.74
CA LEU A 209 -10.34 -1.48 -27.49
C LEU A 209 -9.92 -0.14 -28.11
N PHE A 210 -8.66 0.26 -27.94
CA PHE A 210 -8.16 1.49 -28.52
C PHE A 210 -8.09 1.40 -30.05
N ALA A 211 -7.65 0.26 -30.59
CA ALA A 211 -7.69 0.02 -32.03
C ALA A 211 -9.11 0.21 -32.58
N LEU A 212 -10.13 -0.36 -31.94
CA LEU A 212 -11.53 -0.20 -32.35
C LEU A 212 -12.04 1.25 -32.29
N ILE A 213 -11.66 2.02 -31.26
CA ILE A 213 -12.10 3.41 -31.07
C ILE A 213 -11.39 4.36 -32.05
N TYR A 214 -10.08 4.17 -32.23
CA TYR A 214 -9.20 5.08 -32.98
C TYR A 214 -9.25 4.84 -34.50
N TRP A 215 -9.84 3.72 -34.89
CA TRP A 215 -9.93 3.26 -36.27
C TRP A 215 -10.74 4.13 -37.23
N PRO A 216 -11.96 4.59 -36.90
CA PRO A 216 -12.73 5.44 -37.80
C PRO A 216 -12.03 6.77 -38.05
N THR A 217 -11.27 7.26 -37.07
CA THR A 217 -10.58 8.55 -37.13
C THR A 217 -9.30 8.53 -37.95
N MET A 218 -8.57 7.40 -38.01
CA MET A 218 -7.37 7.25 -38.84
C MET A 218 -7.69 7.11 -40.32
N GLY A 219 -8.71 6.33 -40.67
CA GLY A 219 -9.13 6.17 -42.06
C GLY A 219 -9.47 7.52 -42.70
N PHE A 220 -10.12 8.43 -41.96
CA PHE A 220 -10.49 9.75 -42.46
C PHE A 220 -9.27 10.65 -42.78
N LEU A 221 -8.25 10.65 -41.91
CA LEU A 221 -7.02 11.44 -42.10
C LEU A 221 -6.19 10.92 -43.29
N GLU A 222 -5.96 9.61 -43.39
CA GLU A 222 -5.18 9.03 -44.49
C GLU A 222 -5.93 9.10 -45.84
N THR A 223 -7.27 9.05 -45.86
CA THR A 223 -8.06 9.21 -47.10
C THR A 223 -7.97 10.59 -47.72
N SER A 224 -7.64 11.63 -46.94
CA SER A 224 -7.52 13.00 -47.45
C SER A 224 -6.25 13.23 -48.28
N GLU A 225 -5.21 12.41 -48.09
CA GLU A 225 -3.91 12.56 -48.78
C GLU A 225 -3.70 11.52 -49.90
N LEU A 226 -4.36 10.36 -49.87
CA LEU A 226 -4.11 9.24 -50.79
C LEU A 226 -5.22 8.98 -51.84
N GLY A 227 -6.25 9.83 -51.91
CA GLY A 227 -7.22 9.81 -53.03
C GLY A 227 -7.98 8.49 -53.23
N GLY A 228 -8.06 7.63 -52.21
CA GLY A 228 -8.69 6.32 -52.30
C GLY A 228 -9.41 5.95 -51.02
N VAL A 229 -10.67 5.48 -51.14
CA VAL A 229 -11.54 5.02 -50.05
C VAL A 229 -11.04 3.67 -49.52
N SER A 230 -9.88 3.69 -48.86
CA SER A 230 -9.44 2.60 -48.00
C SER A 230 -10.28 2.67 -46.73
N THR A 231 -11.33 1.85 -46.65
CA THR A 231 -12.09 1.67 -45.40
C THR A 231 -11.12 1.27 -44.29
N GLY A 232 -11.29 1.87 -43.11
CA GLY A 232 -10.41 1.65 -41.95
C GLY A 232 -10.06 0.17 -41.76
N CYS A 233 -11.03 -0.75 -41.95
CA CYS A 233 -10.89 -2.21 -41.95
C CYS A 233 -9.65 -2.79 -42.62
N PHE A 234 -9.23 -2.21 -43.73
CA PHE A 234 -8.10 -2.73 -44.49
C PHE A 234 -6.76 -2.45 -43.79
N VAL A 235 -6.64 -1.43 -42.94
CA VAL A 235 -5.36 -0.98 -42.35
C VAL A 235 -4.83 -1.92 -41.25
N ILE A 236 -5.67 -2.56 -40.41
CA ILE A 236 -5.22 -3.57 -39.43
C ILE A 236 -4.75 -4.84 -40.15
N ILE A 237 -5.47 -5.26 -41.19
CA ILE A 237 -5.11 -6.45 -41.98
C ILE A 237 -3.80 -6.21 -42.73
N THR A 238 -3.60 -4.98 -43.24
CA THR A 238 -2.40 -4.63 -44.01
C THR A 238 -1.20 -4.21 -43.15
N GLN A 239 -1.39 -3.81 -41.90
CA GLN A 239 -0.30 -3.34 -41.02
C GLN A 239 -0.30 -3.99 -39.62
N PRO A 240 -0.20 -5.34 -39.53
CA PRO A 240 -0.15 -6.05 -38.24
C PRO A 240 1.02 -5.61 -37.35
N GLN A 241 2.09 -5.08 -37.96
CA GLN A 241 3.25 -4.56 -37.25
C GLN A 241 2.91 -3.40 -36.31
N ARG A 242 2.03 -2.46 -36.71
CA ARG A 242 1.63 -1.33 -35.85
C ARG A 242 0.85 -1.79 -34.62
N LEU A 243 -0.04 -2.78 -34.81
CA LEU A 243 -0.82 -3.37 -33.72
C LEU A 243 0.07 -4.16 -32.75
N PHE A 244 1.06 -4.88 -33.28
CA PHE A 244 2.07 -5.55 -32.46
C PHE A 244 2.93 -4.55 -31.67
N GLN A 245 3.37 -3.46 -32.31
CA GLN A 245 4.13 -2.38 -31.65
C GLN A 245 3.32 -1.69 -30.55
N ALA A 246 2.03 -1.41 -30.79
CA ALA A 246 1.13 -0.92 -29.76
C ALA A 246 1.00 -1.92 -28.61
N TRP A 247 0.71 -3.20 -28.89
CA TRP A 247 0.62 -4.21 -27.85
C TRP A 247 1.90 -4.33 -27.01
N LEU A 248 3.08 -4.29 -27.65
CA LEU A 248 4.37 -4.32 -26.98
C LEU A 248 4.57 -3.06 -26.10
N LEU A 249 4.26 -1.88 -26.64
CA LEU A 249 4.31 -0.61 -25.90
C LEU A 249 3.40 -0.65 -24.66
N ALA A 250 2.15 -1.08 -24.82
CA ALA A 250 1.22 -1.24 -23.68
C ALA A 250 1.74 -2.25 -22.66
N THR A 251 2.28 -3.38 -23.12
CA THR A 251 2.85 -4.42 -22.26
C THR A 251 3.97 -3.85 -21.39
N LEU A 252 4.89 -3.10 -21.98
CA LEU A 252 6.02 -2.52 -21.26
C LEU A 252 5.60 -1.35 -20.35
N ILE A 253 4.68 -0.49 -20.77
CA ILE A 253 4.13 0.58 -19.93
C ILE A 253 3.41 -0.01 -18.69
N LEU A 254 2.56 -1.02 -18.89
CA LEU A 254 1.85 -1.67 -17.80
C LEU A 254 2.82 -2.41 -16.87
N ALA A 255 3.77 -3.16 -17.43
CA ALA A 255 4.80 -3.85 -16.66
C ALA A 255 5.60 -2.85 -15.80
N LYS A 256 6.00 -1.72 -16.39
CA LYS A 256 6.71 -0.64 -15.71
C LYS A 256 5.92 -0.08 -14.52
N LEU A 257 4.67 0.33 -14.73
CA LEU A 257 3.84 0.88 -13.66
C LEU A 257 3.60 -0.13 -12.52
N HIS A 258 3.38 -1.41 -12.85
CA HIS A 258 3.26 -2.47 -11.86
C HIS A 258 4.57 -2.72 -11.10
N ILE A 259 5.69 -2.83 -11.81
CA ILE A 259 7.01 -3.07 -11.23
C ILE A 259 7.42 -1.91 -10.32
N ILE A 260 7.22 -0.65 -10.72
CA ILE A 260 7.51 0.50 -9.86
C ILE A 260 6.73 0.37 -8.54
N ARG A 261 5.42 0.11 -8.61
CA ARG A 261 4.59 -0.03 -7.41
C ARG A 261 5.06 -1.17 -6.50
N GLU A 262 5.32 -2.36 -7.05
CA GLU A 262 5.77 -3.53 -6.29
C GLU A 262 7.17 -3.32 -5.70
N LEU A 263 8.09 -2.73 -6.47
CA LEU A 263 9.47 -2.49 -6.04
C LEU A 263 9.55 -1.47 -4.91
N TYR A 264 8.81 -0.35 -5.02
CA TYR A 264 8.70 0.61 -3.93
C TYR A 264 8.06 -0.03 -2.71
N GLY A 265 7.01 -0.84 -2.86
CA GLY A 265 6.39 -1.57 -1.75
C GLY A 265 7.40 -2.49 -1.05
N LEU A 266 8.06 -3.34 -1.81
CA LEU A 266 9.06 -4.29 -1.32
C LEU A 266 10.19 -3.61 -0.55
N ILE A 267 10.73 -2.51 -1.08
CA ILE A 267 11.86 -1.81 -0.47
C ILE A 267 11.42 -1.02 0.75
N MET A 268 10.26 -0.35 0.68
CA MET A 268 9.71 0.41 1.81
C MET A 268 9.31 -0.49 2.96
N GLN A 269 8.90 -1.73 2.69
CA GLN A 269 8.49 -2.73 3.68
C GLN A 269 9.57 -3.74 4.03
N ARG A 270 10.81 -3.50 3.58
CA ARG A 270 11.96 -4.31 3.95
C ARG A 270 12.11 -4.34 5.48
N LYS A 271 12.43 -5.51 6.01
CA LYS A 271 12.65 -5.74 7.44
C LYS A 271 13.56 -4.66 8.04
N LEU A 272 13.09 -4.06 9.12
CA LEU A 272 13.87 -3.17 9.97
C LEU A 272 14.75 -4.04 10.86
N THR A 273 16.06 -3.83 10.79
CA THR A 273 17.00 -4.36 11.77
C THR A 273 16.77 -3.58 13.07
N MET A 274 16.20 -4.23 14.09
CA MET A 274 16.03 -3.59 15.39
C MET A 274 17.04 -4.11 16.40
N ILE A 275 17.37 -3.25 17.36
CA ILE A 275 18.33 -3.50 18.43
C ILE A 275 17.75 -3.07 19.77
N CYS A 276 18.18 -3.71 20.85
CA CYS A 276 17.81 -3.39 22.22
C CYS A 276 18.74 -2.32 22.81
N ASP A 277 18.70 -1.11 22.26
CA ASP A 277 19.47 0.04 22.74
C ASP A 277 18.56 1.19 23.18
N LEU A 278 19.12 2.12 23.97
CA LEU A 278 18.44 3.34 24.40
C LEU A 278 18.28 4.33 23.22
N ARG A 279 17.17 5.06 23.20
CA ARG A 279 16.90 6.09 22.18
C ARG A 279 17.93 7.21 22.19
N GLU A 280 18.34 7.67 23.37
CA GLU A 280 19.25 8.81 23.55
C GLU A 280 20.59 8.61 22.81
N LEU A 281 21.12 7.38 22.83
CA LEU A 281 22.39 7.04 22.18
C LEU A 281 22.33 7.24 20.65
N HIS A 282 21.14 7.15 20.08
CA HIS A 282 20.92 7.13 18.63
C HIS A 282 20.37 8.43 18.07
N GLU A 283 20.07 9.40 18.92
CA GLU A 283 19.51 10.67 18.50
C GLU A 283 20.53 11.53 17.73
N HIS A 284 21.82 11.36 18.04
CA HIS A 284 22.92 12.18 17.50
C HIS A 284 23.79 11.46 16.46
N ILE A 285 23.58 10.16 16.23
CA ILE A 285 24.37 9.40 15.25
C ILE A 285 23.98 9.84 13.83
N ASP A 286 24.95 10.45 13.14
CA ASP A 286 24.76 10.90 11.77
C ASP A 286 25.18 9.83 10.77
N ILE A 287 24.22 9.27 10.04
CA ILE A 287 24.49 8.24 9.03
C ILE A 287 24.85 8.91 7.70
N ASN A 288 25.99 8.60 7.11
CA ASN A 288 26.28 9.05 5.74
C ASN A 288 25.44 8.23 4.74
N LEU A 289 24.47 8.90 4.11
CA LEU A 289 23.53 8.26 3.17
C LEU A 289 24.21 7.75 1.90
N PHE A 290 25.27 8.42 1.43
CA PHE A 290 26.04 7.98 0.27
C PHE A 290 26.73 6.65 0.54
N ASN A 291 27.43 6.55 1.68
CA ASN A 291 28.09 5.31 2.09
C ASN A 291 27.09 4.16 2.18
N LEU A 292 25.89 4.41 2.72
CA LEU A 292 24.86 3.40 2.87
C LEU A 292 24.32 2.91 1.52
N ILE A 293 24.09 3.81 0.57
CA ILE A 293 23.70 3.45 -0.81
C ILE A 293 24.82 2.67 -1.48
N TRP A 294 26.06 3.14 -1.35
CA TRP A 294 27.23 2.54 -1.99
C TRP A 294 27.51 1.13 -1.47
N GLU A 295 27.52 0.92 -0.15
CA GLU A 295 27.66 -0.40 0.48
C GLU A 295 26.59 -1.38 -0.01
N ARG A 296 25.37 -0.89 -0.23
CA ARG A 296 24.26 -1.73 -0.70
C ARG A 296 24.32 -2.03 -2.19
N PHE A 297 24.84 -1.09 -2.97
CA PHE A 297 25.14 -1.33 -4.38
C PHE A 297 26.27 -2.35 -4.53
N GLN A 298 27.34 -2.22 -3.75
CA GLN A 298 28.41 -3.21 -3.66
C GLN A 298 27.86 -4.58 -3.25
N TYR A 299 27.00 -4.64 -2.23
CA TYR A 299 26.34 -5.88 -1.82
C TYR A 299 25.55 -6.52 -2.96
N PHE A 300 24.76 -5.74 -3.69
CA PHE A 300 24.00 -6.24 -4.83
C PHE A 300 24.93 -6.78 -5.92
N PHE A 301 26.04 -6.09 -6.18
CA PHE A 301 27.04 -6.52 -7.15
C PHE A 301 27.75 -7.81 -6.71
N TYR A 302 28.16 -7.93 -5.44
CA TYR A 302 28.76 -9.15 -4.89
C TYR A 302 27.78 -10.34 -4.92
N MET A 303 26.51 -10.10 -4.59
CA MET A 303 25.43 -11.11 -4.70
C MET A 303 25.26 -11.59 -6.15
N MET A 304 25.32 -10.69 -7.13
CA MET A 304 25.27 -11.06 -8.55
C MET A 304 26.52 -11.85 -8.98
N GLN A 305 27.67 -11.60 -8.35
CA GLN A 305 28.92 -12.33 -8.59
C GLN A 305 29.06 -13.63 -7.77
N MET A 306 28.07 -14.01 -6.97
CA MET A 306 28.11 -15.18 -6.07
C MET A 306 29.33 -15.20 -5.14
N LYS A 307 29.86 -14.03 -4.75
CA LYS A 307 31.00 -13.93 -3.84
C LYS A 307 30.56 -13.93 -2.38
N PRO A 308 31.28 -14.63 -1.47
CA PRO A 308 30.97 -14.63 -0.04
C PRO A 308 31.18 -13.24 0.56
N MET A 309 30.30 -12.87 1.50
CA MET A 309 30.18 -11.51 2.01
C MET A 309 30.90 -11.34 3.37
N PRO A 310 31.55 -10.19 3.63
CA PRO A 310 31.97 -9.82 4.98
C PRO A 310 30.73 -9.48 5.85
N MET A 311 30.50 -10.27 6.89
CA MET A 311 29.25 -10.28 7.67
C MET A 311 29.09 -9.11 8.67
N ASP A 312 30.17 -8.40 9.00
CA ASP A 312 30.20 -7.59 10.23
C ASP A 312 29.86 -6.10 10.05
N VAL A 313 29.99 -5.54 8.84
CA VAL A 313 29.92 -4.07 8.64
C VAL A 313 28.48 -3.55 8.48
N GLN A 314 27.54 -4.35 7.94
CA GLN A 314 26.20 -3.85 7.57
C GLN A 314 25.18 -3.76 8.72
N ARG A 315 25.40 -4.41 9.87
CA ARG A 315 24.38 -4.53 10.93
C ARG A 315 24.18 -3.25 11.73
N TYR A 316 25.23 -2.47 11.95
CA TYR A 316 25.20 -1.33 12.88
C TYR A 316 24.67 -0.02 12.26
N ASN A 317 24.87 0.22 10.96
CA ASN A 317 24.48 1.49 10.33
C ASN A 317 22.96 1.58 10.07
N LEU A 318 22.27 0.45 9.97
CA LEU A 318 20.82 0.38 9.67
C LEU A 318 19.96 -0.05 10.87
N SER A 319 20.59 -0.42 12.00
CA SER A 319 19.87 -0.86 13.19
C SER A 319 19.08 0.28 13.81
N LEU A 320 17.87 0.02 14.30
CA LEU A 320 17.02 1.01 14.98
C LEU A 320 16.69 0.53 16.40
N PRO A 321 16.80 1.39 17.42
CA PRO A 321 16.24 1.09 18.73
C PRO A 321 14.75 0.77 18.62
N ILE A 322 14.30 -0.30 19.29
CA ILE A 322 12.90 -0.74 19.21
C ILE A 322 11.95 0.36 19.67
N ALA A 323 12.24 0.98 20.82
CA ALA A 323 11.42 2.06 21.38
C ALA A 323 11.29 3.23 20.40
N MET A 324 12.41 3.65 19.80
CA MET A 324 12.45 4.70 18.78
C MET A 324 11.65 4.35 17.52
N ALA A 325 11.65 3.09 17.10
CA ALA A 325 10.89 2.66 15.92
C ALA A 325 9.38 2.63 16.18
N LEU A 326 8.96 2.18 17.37
CA LEU A 326 7.54 2.07 17.75
C LEU A 326 6.90 3.42 18.07
N ASP A 327 7.65 4.36 18.65
CA ASP A 327 7.21 5.71 19.05
C ASP A 327 6.96 6.67 17.86
N THR A 328 6.97 6.16 16.63
CA THR A 328 6.74 6.98 15.43
C THR A 328 5.24 7.18 15.15
N THR A 329 4.59 7.98 16.00
CA THR A 329 3.15 8.31 15.88
C THR A 329 2.79 9.21 14.69
N GLU A 330 3.77 9.59 13.88
CA GLU A 330 3.61 10.51 12.73
C GLU A 330 3.63 9.78 11.38
N ILE A 331 4.08 8.52 11.34
CA ILE A 331 4.19 7.74 10.10
C ILE A 331 3.56 6.36 10.27
N TYR A 332 2.27 6.28 9.93
CA TYR A 332 1.46 5.06 10.06
C TYR A 332 2.09 3.84 9.37
N GLY A 333 2.49 3.96 8.09
CA GLY A 333 3.04 2.83 7.33
C GLY A 333 4.36 2.30 7.91
N PHE A 334 5.18 3.20 8.49
CA PHE A 334 6.43 2.82 9.16
C PHE A 334 6.16 2.21 10.52
N GLN A 335 5.25 2.79 11.31
CA GLN A 335 4.84 2.24 12.60
C GLN A 335 4.26 0.83 12.45
N LEU A 336 3.44 0.60 11.42
CA LEU A 336 2.89 -0.72 11.11
C LEU A 336 3.98 -1.75 10.76
N LEU A 337 5.00 -1.32 10.00
CA LEU A 337 6.17 -2.15 9.70
C LEU A 337 7.00 -2.44 10.96
N ALA A 338 7.27 -1.41 11.76
CA ALA A 338 8.01 -1.52 13.02
C ALA A 338 7.31 -2.45 14.01
N ALA A 339 5.98 -2.35 14.13
CA ALA A 339 5.15 -3.22 14.95
C ALA A 339 5.26 -4.70 14.54
N ARG A 340 5.16 -4.98 13.23
CA ARG A 340 5.32 -6.35 12.71
C ARG A 340 6.72 -6.89 12.98
N ASP A 341 7.74 -6.11 12.66
CA ASP A 341 9.12 -6.56 12.82
C ASP A 341 9.44 -6.73 14.33
N PHE A 342 8.90 -5.88 15.20
CA PHE A 342 8.97 -5.99 16.66
C PHE A 342 8.46 -7.35 17.14
N TYR A 343 7.25 -7.74 16.71
CA TYR A 343 6.72 -9.07 17.02
C TYR A 343 7.65 -10.19 16.56
N ALA A 344 8.15 -10.12 15.32
CA ALA A 344 9.06 -11.13 14.78
C ALA A 344 10.39 -11.20 15.54
N ALA A 345 10.92 -10.06 15.98
CA ALA A 345 12.17 -9.98 16.74
C ALA A 345 12.01 -10.51 18.18
N MET A 346 10.92 -10.14 18.86
CA MET A 346 10.62 -10.63 20.22
C MET A 346 10.22 -12.10 20.25
N SER A 347 9.66 -12.61 19.15
CA SER A 347 9.46 -14.04 18.97
C SER A 347 10.74 -14.78 18.55
N GLY A 348 11.84 -14.05 18.29
CA GLY A 348 13.14 -14.59 17.88
C GLY A 348 14.19 -14.53 18.99
N SER A 349 15.47 -14.39 18.63
CA SER A 349 16.59 -14.35 19.59
C SER A 349 16.76 -13.00 20.31
N LEU A 350 16.14 -11.94 19.82
CA LEU A 350 16.32 -10.58 20.35
C LEU A 350 15.72 -10.44 21.76
N CYS A 351 14.69 -11.23 22.08
CA CYS A 351 14.13 -11.29 23.43
C CYS A 351 15.20 -11.65 24.46
N ASN A 352 16.05 -12.63 24.17
CA ASN A 352 17.10 -13.07 25.08
C ASN A 352 18.15 -11.96 25.27
N GLU A 353 18.41 -11.13 24.25
CA GLU A 353 19.30 -9.98 24.37
C GLU A 353 18.73 -8.89 25.28
N LEU A 354 17.40 -8.71 25.29
CA LEU A 354 16.73 -7.80 26.22
C LEU A 354 17.02 -8.18 27.69
N PHE A 355 17.17 -9.49 27.99
CA PHE A 355 17.39 -10.02 29.33
C PHE A 355 18.86 -10.31 29.69
N LYS A 356 19.81 -10.21 28.75
CA LYS A 356 21.23 -10.59 28.94
C LYS A 356 22.07 -9.69 29.89
N LYS A 357 21.50 -8.72 30.62
CA LYS A 357 22.28 -7.75 31.44
C LYS A 357 22.40 -8.15 32.93
N ARG A 358 23.50 -7.67 33.55
CA ARG A 358 24.02 -8.04 34.88
C ARG A 358 23.02 -7.81 36.02
N PHE A 359 23.17 -8.66 37.04
CA PHE A 359 22.54 -8.62 38.37
C PHE A 359 22.39 -7.19 38.94
N CYS A 360 21.23 -6.91 39.56
CA CYS A 360 20.93 -5.69 40.33
C CYS A 360 20.68 -4.37 39.57
N GLN A 361 20.74 -4.32 38.24
CA GLN A 361 20.32 -3.11 37.50
C GLN A 361 18.90 -3.27 36.93
N ARG A 362 17.99 -2.36 37.30
CA ARG A 362 16.66 -2.24 36.67
C ARG A 362 16.86 -2.08 35.17
N ASN A 363 16.28 -2.96 34.36
CA ASN A 363 16.48 -2.96 32.91
C ASN A 363 15.82 -1.72 32.28
N ARG A 364 16.63 -0.68 32.06
CA ARG A 364 16.18 0.58 31.45
C ARG A 364 15.56 0.38 30.06
N HIS A 365 16.08 -0.58 29.27
CA HIS A 365 15.56 -0.88 27.93
C HIS A 365 14.15 -1.48 27.99
N TRP A 366 13.89 -2.38 28.96
CA TRP A 366 12.53 -2.88 29.20
C TRP A 366 11.60 -1.79 29.67
N ALA A 367 12.03 -0.95 30.63
CA ALA A 367 11.22 0.15 31.13
C ALA A 367 10.82 1.12 30.00
N GLU A 368 11.78 1.57 29.18
CA GLU A 368 11.52 2.46 28.04
C GLU A 368 10.57 1.81 27.02
N LEU A 369 10.82 0.55 26.63
CA LEU A 369 9.96 -0.18 25.70
C LEU A 369 8.55 -0.36 26.23
N ARG A 370 8.42 -0.78 27.50
CA ARG A 370 7.13 -0.96 28.18
C ARG A 370 6.38 0.36 28.20
N ASP A 371 7.02 1.46 28.58
CA ASP A 371 6.35 2.75 28.72
C ASP A 371 5.85 3.27 27.36
N VAL A 372 6.60 3.07 26.28
CA VAL A 372 6.15 3.35 24.90
C VAL A 372 4.93 2.50 24.52
N VAL A 373 5.00 1.19 24.74
CA VAL A 373 3.90 0.27 24.36
C VAL A 373 2.63 0.52 25.16
N LEU A 374 2.75 0.70 26.48
CA LEU A 374 1.60 0.99 27.34
C LEU A 374 1.02 2.38 27.04
N GLY A 375 1.87 3.38 26.76
CA GLY A 375 1.40 4.70 26.32
C GLY A 375 0.61 4.65 25.01
N MET A 376 1.02 3.80 24.05
CA MET A 376 0.23 3.57 22.83
C MET A 376 -1.13 2.92 23.11
N LEU A 377 -1.19 1.98 24.06
CA LEU A 377 -2.44 1.33 24.46
C LEU A 377 -3.39 2.30 25.16
N ASP A 378 -2.87 3.13 26.08
CA ASP A 378 -3.64 4.17 26.75
C ASP A 378 -4.27 5.12 25.72
N GLN A 379 -3.47 5.64 24.78
CA GLN A 379 -3.97 6.53 23.73
C GLN A 379 -5.07 5.88 22.88
N PHE A 380 -4.91 4.61 22.53
CA PHE A 380 -5.90 3.87 21.75
C PHE A 380 -7.20 3.66 22.53
N LEU A 381 -7.10 3.23 23.80
CA LEU A 381 -8.25 3.01 24.67
C LEU A 381 -9.04 4.30 24.87
N THR A 382 -8.38 5.43 25.16
CA THR A 382 -9.04 6.73 25.30
C THR A 382 -9.75 7.15 24.02
N ARG A 383 -9.13 6.96 22.85
CA ARG A 383 -9.74 7.31 21.55
C ARG A 383 -10.94 6.44 21.23
N ILE A 384 -10.86 5.12 21.43
CA ILE A 384 -12.00 4.22 21.22
C ILE A 384 -13.12 4.53 22.20
N GLU A 385 -12.82 4.78 23.47
CA GLU A 385 -13.82 5.13 24.48
C GLU A 385 -14.60 6.39 24.05
N SER A 386 -13.92 7.43 23.58
CA SER A 386 -14.55 8.64 23.02
C SER A 386 -15.43 8.40 21.76
N CYS A 387 -15.33 7.22 21.14
CA CYS A 387 -16.17 6.81 20.02
C CYS A 387 -17.36 5.96 20.46
N LEU A 388 -17.24 5.29 21.59
CA LEU A 388 -18.26 4.41 22.17
C LEU A 388 -19.18 5.15 23.14
N GLU A 389 -18.78 6.31 23.65
CA GLU A 389 -19.63 7.15 24.48
C GLU A 389 -20.99 7.36 23.82
N PRO A 390 -22.09 7.14 24.57
CA PRO A 390 -23.42 7.13 24.01
C PRO A 390 -23.75 8.53 23.50
N THR A 391 -23.79 8.67 22.17
CA THR A 391 -24.76 9.58 21.56
C THR A 391 -26.10 9.33 22.27
N PRO A 392 -26.75 10.36 22.84
CA PRO A 392 -27.77 10.19 23.87
C PRO A 392 -28.78 9.13 23.44
N ARG A 393 -28.97 8.11 24.29
CA ARG A 393 -29.83 6.92 24.07
C ARG A 393 -31.29 7.25 23.73
N ILE A 394 -31.66 8.54 23.68
CA ILE A 394 -33.02 9.09 23.66
C ILE A 394 -33.77 8.84 22.34
N LYS A 395 -33.14 8.49 21.21
CA LYS A 395 -33.88 8.31 19.93
C LYS A 395 -33.96 6.88 19.37
N VAL A 396 -33.17 5.93 19.88
CA VAL A 396 -33.17 4.56 19.31
C VAL A 396 -34.33 3.70 19.84
N CYS A 397 -34.76 3.91 21.09
CA CYS A 397 -35.95 3.24 21.62
C CYS A 397 -37.25 3.68 20.92
N HIS A 398 -37.33 4.92 20.40
CA HIS A 398 -38.47 5.37 19.60
C HIS A 398 -38.49 4.76 18.19
N LEU A 399 -37.33 4.47 17.60
CA LEU A 399 -37.24 3.83 16.28
C LEU A 399 -37.48 2.32 16.34
N LEU A 400 -37.17 1.66 17.47
CA LEU A 400 -37.48 0.25 17.68
C LEU A 400 -38.92 0.02 18.18
N LYS A 401 -39.54 0.97 18.89
CA LYS A 401 -40.96 0.89 19.28
C LYS A 401 -41.96 1.07 18.12
N ASN A 402 -41.54 1.65 17.00
CA ASN A 402 -42.43 1.83 15.83
C ASN A 402 -42.31 0.72 14.77
N LYS A 403 -41.49 -0.32 15.00
CA LYS A 403 -41.59 -1.56 14.22
C LYS A 403 -42.51 -2.51 14.96
N ASN A 404 -43.80 -2.37 14.72
CA ASN A 404 -44.77 -3.43 15.02
C ASN A 404 -44.24 -4.77 14.48
N PRO A 405 -44.37 -5.88 15.23
CA PRO A 405 -44.02 -7.19 14.72
C PRO A 405 -44.93 -7.49 13.53
N ASN A 406 -44.37 -7.47 12.32
CA ASN A 406 -45.08 -7.97 11.16
C ASN A 406 -45.33 -9.46 11.39
N GLU A 407 -46.61 -9.81 11.47
CA GLU A 407 -47.12 -11.17 11.34
C GLU A 407 -46.45 -11.94 10.19
N PRO A 408 -46.38 -13.28 10.27
CA PRO A 408 -45.78 -14.11 9.23
C PRO A 408 -46.64 -14.09 7.96
N ARG A 409 -46.43 -13.10 7.08
CA ARG A 409 -47.00 -13.10 5.73
C ARG A 409 -46.26 -14.09 4.86
N ILE A 410 -46.89 -15.25 4.69
CA ILE A 410 -46.69 -16.20 3.60
C ILE A 410 -46.46 -15.44 2.29
N ARG A 411 -45.34 -15.72 1.61
CA ARG A 411 -45.01 -15.15 0.29
C ARG A 411 -46.08 -15.58 -0.72
N SER A 412 -46.96 -14.64 -1.08
CA SER A 412 -47.78 -14.73 -2.28
C SER A 412 -46.88 -14.60 -3.51
N LEU A 413 -46.76 -15.69 -4.27
CA LEU A 413 -46.03 -15.83 -5.52
C LEU A 413 -46.89 -15.38 -6.73
N VAL A 414 -47.64 -14.28 -6.58
CA VAL A 414 -48.45 -13.71 -7.67
C VAL A 414 -47.74 -12.52 -8.28
N LYS A 415 -47.28 -12.68 -9.51
CA LYS A 415 -46.66 -11.66 -10.36
C LYS A 415 -47.71 -10.57 -10.64
N LYS A 416 -47.56 -9.37 -10.06
CA LYS A 416 -48.43 -8.23 -10.37
C LYS A 416 -48.22 -7.78 -11.82
N THR A 417 -49.28 -7.82 -12.60
CA THR A 417 -49.39 -7.25 -13.95
C THR A 417 -49.20 -5.73 -13.90
N PRO A 418 -48.32 -5.12 -14.71
CA PRO A 418 -48.17 -3.67 -14.72
C PRO A 418 -49.37 -2.99 -15.40
N ALA A 419 -49.90 -1.95 -14.76
CA ALA A 419 -50.95 -1.10 -15.31
C ALA A 419 -50.47 -0.29 -16.53
N PRO A 420 -51.36 0.04 -17.48
CA PRO A 420 -50.99 0.76 -18.70
C PRO A 420 -50.56 2.19 -18.41
N ARG A 421 -49.35 2.55 -18.84
CA ARG A 421 -48.84 3.93 -18.78
C ARG A 421 -49.53 4.78 -19.85
N ARG A 422 -50.35 5.74 -19.41
CA ARG A 422 -50.82 6.85 -20.25
C ARG A 422 -49.61 7.73 -20.62
N LEU A 423 -49.36 7.86 -21.91
CA LEU A 423 -48.43 8.81 -22.49
C LEU A 423 -49.05 10.22 -22.43
N CYS A 424 -48.56 11.07 -21.53
CA CYS A 424 -48.74 12.51 -21.63
C CYS A 424 -47.43 13.12 -22.13
N VAL A 425 -47.51 13.74 -23.31
CA VAL A 425 -46.45 14.51 -23.95
C VAL A 425 -46.55 15.93 -23.41
N HIS A 426 -45.59 16.37 -22.59
CA HIS A 426 -45.36 17.80 -22.36
C HIS A 426 -43.93 18.12 -21.93
N SER A 427 -43.32 19.06 -22.68
CA SER A 427 -42.07 19.79 -22.44
C SER A 427 -40.76 18.98 -22.43
N THR A 428 -40.03 19.05 -23.55
CA THR A 428 -38.86 18.25 -23.89
C THR A 428 -37.51 18.78 -23.37
N TRP A 429 -37.47 19.78 -22.48
CA TRP A 429 -36.19 20.36 -22.03
C TRP A 429 -35.85 20.17 -20.54
N ASN A 430 -36.84 20.02 -19.65
CA ASN A 430 -36.58 19.73 -18.23
C ASN A 430 -36.53 18.22 -17.91
N GLY A 431 -36.86 17.35 -18.87
CA GLY A 431 -36.93 15.90 -18.68
C GLY A 431 -35.60 15.15 -18.77
N LEU A 432 -34.53 15.75 -19.31
CA LEU A 432 -33.25 15.05 -19.48
C LEU A 432 -32.49 14.91 -18.15
N TRP A 433 -32.55 15.94 -17.29
CA TRP A 433 -31.93 15.93 -15.96
C TRP A 433 -32.68 15.03 -14.96
N LEU A 434 -34.01 14.94 -15.06
CA LEU A 434 -34.83 14.08 -14.20
C LEU A 434 -34.82 12.59 -14.61
N ARG A 435 -34.49 12.26 -15.87
CA ARG A 435 -34.38 10.87 -16.34
C ARG A 435 -33.06 10.18 -15.98
N LEU A 436 -32.05 10.94 -15.55
CA LEU A 436 -30.89 10.37 -14.89
C LEU A 436 -31.25 10.08 -13.42
N ALA A 437 -31.96 8.98 -13.18
CA ALA A 437 -32.14 8.41 -11.83
C ALA A 437 -30.81 8.16 -11.08
N VAL A 438 -29.70 8.27 -11.81
CA VAL A 438 -28.32 8.31 -11.35
C VAL A 438 -28.02 9.55 -10.49
N ALA A 439 -28.51 10.74 -10.83
CA ALA A 439 -28.13 11.97 -10.12
C ALA A 439 -28.62 12.01 -8.65
N PRO A 440 -29.87 11.64 -8.31
CA PRO A 440 -30.33 11.58 -6.92
C PRO A 440 -29.60 10.51 -6.10
N GLN A 441 -29.29 9.35 -6.71
CA GLN A 441 -28.55 8.27 -6.05
C GLN A 441 -27.09 8.64 -5.76
N TYR A 442 -26.45 9.38 -6.67
CA TYR A 442 -25.11 9.92 -6.43
C TYR A 442 -25.15 11.01 -5.36
N TYR A 443 -26.19 11.86 -5.35
CA TYR A 443 -26.36 12.86 -4.31
C TYR A 443 -26.54 12.21 -2.93
N SER A 444 -27.44 11.24 -2.79
CA SER A 444 -27.62 10.51 -1.52
C SER A 444 -26.33 9.82 -1.08
N PHE A 445 -25.59 9.19 -2.02
CA PHE A 445 -24.30 8.55 -1.73
C PHE A 445 -23.23 9.55 -1.26
N LEU A 446 -23.19 10.77 -1.81
CA LEU A 446 -22.19 11.77 -1.45
C LEU A 446 -22.41 12.38 -0.06
N TYR A 447 -23.68 12.48 0.38
CA TYR A 447 -24.07 13.10 1.65
C TYR A 447 -24.43 12.10 2.76
N GLU A 448 -24.43 10.79 2.49
CA GLU A 448 -24.65 9.76 3.50
C GLU A 448 -23.54 9.80 4.57
N ALA A 449 -23.94 10.07 5.81
CA ALA A 449 -23.04 10.08 6.96
C ALA A 449 -22.80 8.65 7.44
N ASP A 450 -21.56 8.20 7.40
CA ASP A 450 -21.18 6.92 7.99
C ASP A 450 -21.10 7.09 9.51
N GLN A 451 -22.14 6.63 10.22
CA GLN A 451 -22.25 6.72 11.68
C GLN A 451 -21.10 6.01 12.41
N LEU A 452 -20.44 5.05 11.75
CA LEU A 452 -19.30 4.32 12.31
C LEU A 452 -17.96 4.84 11.78
N ALA A 453 -17.92 5.93 11.01
CA ALA A 453 -16.68 6.44 10.40
C ALA A 453 -15.60 6.71 11.45
N LYS A 454 -15.95 7.35 12.58
CA LYS A 454 -15.02 7.68 13.66
C LYS A 454 -14.47 6.43 14.32
N LEU A 455 -15.35 5.48 14.67
CA LEU A 455 -14.96 4.19 15.27
C LEU A 455 -14.09 3.37 14.30
N ASN A 456 -14.49 3.26 13.03
CA ASN A 456 -13.72 2.57 11.99
C ASN A 456 -12.36 3.23 11.73
N HIS A 457 -12.27 4.54 11.88
CA HIS A 457 -11.01 5.25 11.81
C HIS A 457 -10.08 4.90 12.97
N GLU A 458 -10.57 4.92 14.21
CA GLU A 458 -9.75 4.54 15.38
C GLU A 458 -9.33 3.07 15.34
N LEU A 459 -10.21 2.16 14.92
CA LEU A 459 -9.87 0.75 14.71
C LEU A 459 -8.76 0.57 13.66
N ARG A 460 -8.75 1.39 12.59
CA ARG A 460 -7.67 1.39 11.61
C ARG A 460 -6.39 1.98 12.20
N CYS A 461 -6.47 3.08 12.95
CA CYS A 461 -5.31 3.66 13.64
C CYS A 461 -4.67 2.66 14.61
N GLY A 462 -5.46 1.77 15.23
CA GLY A 462 -5.01 0.71 16.13
C GLY A 462 -4.38 -0.51 15.45
N GLU A 463 -4.36 -0.62 14.12
CA GLU A 463 -3.83 -1.80 13.42
C GLU A 463 -2.39 -2.19 13.83
N PRO A 464 -1.44 -1.27 14.10
CA PRO A 464 -0.12 -1.63 14.62
C PRO A 464 -0.17 -2.40 15.97
N LEU A 465 -1.20 -2.17 16.80
CA LEU A 465 -1.33 -2.85 18.10
C LEU A 465 -1.52 -4.36 17.96
N VAL A 466 -2.05 -4.83 16.83
CA VAL A 466 -2.16 -6.26 16.50
C VAL A 466 -0.83 -6.97 16.72
N TRP A 467 0.27 -6.37 16.25
CA TRP A 467 1.60 -6.95 16.35
C TRP A 467 2.32 -6.56 17.63
N ILE A 468 2.16 -5.31 18.09
CA ILE A 468 2.80 -4.83 19.32
C ILE A 468 2.37 -5.67 20.52
N LEU A 469 1.07 -5.95 20.65
CA LEU A 469 0.57 -6.75 21.77
C LEU A 469 1.09 -8.19 21.73
N GLN A 470 1.15 -8.81 20.54
CA GLN A 470 1.71 -10.15 20.39
C GLN A 470 3.22 -10.17 20.70
N GLY A 471 3.95 -9.11 20.35
CA GLY A 471 5.36 -8.95 20.69
C GLY A 471 5.57 -8.82 22.20
N LEU A 472 4.78 -7.95 22.84
CA LEU A 472 4.79 -7.74 24.29
C LEU A 472 4.50 -9.04 25.05
N VAL A 473 3.43 -9.75 24.68
CA VAL A 473 3.07 -11.03 25.29
C VAL A 473 4.14 -12.09 25.06
N SER A 474 4.84 -12.06 23.92
CA SER A 474 5.95 -13.00 23.67
C SER A 474 7.15 -12.75 24.58
N ILE A 475 7.41 -11.48 24.96
CA ILE A 475 8.38 -11.14 26.00
C ILE A 475 7.92 -11.69 27.35
N CYS A 476 6.66 -11.42 27.74
CA CYS A 476 6.11 -11.89 29.02
C CYS A 476 6.17 -13.42 29.14
N VAL A 477 5.77 -14.16 28.11
CA VAL A 477 5.69 -15.63 28.16
C VAL A 477 7.06 -16.31 28.24
N ARG A 478 8.13 -15.64 27.76
CA ARG A 478 9.50 -16.15 27.89
C ARG A 478 10.11 -15.87 29.25
N PHE A 479 9.55 -14.91 29.96
CA PHE A 479 10.03 -14.46 31.26
C PHE A 479 10.27 -15.61 32.26
N PRO A 480 9.35 -16.58 32.47
CA PRO A 480 9.55 -17.65 33.45
C PRO A 480 10.72 -18.58 33.14
N ASN A 481 11.07 -18.73 31.86
CA ASN A 481 12.12 -19.63 31.41
C ASN A 481 13.51 -18.98 31.43
N GLU A 482 13.57 -17.67 31.21
CA GLU A 482 14.82 -16.93 31.05
C GLU A 482 15.30 -16.30 32.37
N ASP A 483 14.39 -15.98 33.29
CA ASP A 483 14.73 -15.31 34.54
C ASP A 483 14.64 -16.25 35.75
N LYS A 484 15.80 -16.69 36.24
CA LYS A 484 15.95 -17.20 37.63
C LYS A 484 15.76 -16.08 38.67
N PHE A 485 15.57 -14.83 38.25
CA PHE A 485 15.55 -13.65 39.10
C PHE A 485 14.23 -12.87 38.95
N ARG A 486 13.57 -12.60 40.08
CA ARG A 486 12.24 -11.98 40.22
C ARG A 486 12.15 -10.62 39.49
N TYR A 487 11.51 -10.53 38.32
CA TYR A 487 10.88 -9.26 37.91
C TYR A 487 9.57 -9.02 38.66
N PRO A 488 9.11 -7.75 38.75
CA PRO A 488 7.94 -7.41 39.53
C PRO A 488 6.67 -8.01 38.89
N PRO A 489 5.87 -8.77 39.65
CA PRO A 489 4.51 -9.20 39.29
C PRO A 489 3.63 -8.04 38.76
N CYS A 490 3.92 -6.80 39.18
CA CYS A 490 3.16 -5.60 38.86
C CYS A 490 3.08 -5.28 37.36
N ASP A 491 4.14 -5.51 36.57
CA ASP A 491 4.08 -5.24 35.12
C ASP A 491 3.19 -6.26 34.39
N LEU A 492 3.18 -7.52 34.87
CA LEU A 492 2.40 -8.61 34.29
C LEU A 492 0.90 -8.40 34.53
N GLU A 493 0.54 -8.06 35.76
CA GLU A 493 -0.82 -7.67 36.14
C GLU A 493 -1.31 -6.54 35.24
N ARG A 494 -0.52 -5.46 35.12
CA ARG A 494 -0.87 -4.29 34.31
C ARG A 494 -1.11 -4.67 32.85
N ILE A 495 -0.26 -5.50 32.25
CA ILE A 495 -0.40 -5.95 30.86
C ILE A 495 -1.68 -6.78 30.66
N LEU A 496 -1.99 -7.70 31.57
CA LEU A 496 -3.23 -8.50 31.51
C LEU A 496 -4.48 -7.61 31.62
N VAL A 497 -4.46 -6.62 32.51
CA VAL A 497 -5.55 -5.63 32.63
C VAL A 497 -5.73 -4.85 31.33
N TYR A 498 -4.65 -4.42 30.67
CA TYR A 498 -4.75 -3.76 29.36
C TYR A 498 -5.36 -4.65 28.29
N LEU A 499 -4.94 -5.91 28.21
CA LEU A 499 -5.49 -6.86 27.23
C LEU A 499 -7.00 -7.03 27.41
N LEU A 500 -7.45 -7.19 28.65
CA LEU A 500 -8.87 -7.30 29.00
C LEU A 500 -9.65 -6.03 28.62
N ARG A 501 -9.13 -4.85 28.99
CA ARG A 501 -9.77 -3.57 28.65
C ARG A 501 -9.90 -3.38 27.13
N VAL A 502 -8.86 -3.71 26.36
CA VAL A 502 -8.92 -3.61 24.89
C VAL A 502 -10.00 -4.53 24.35
N GLU A 503 -10.08 -5.77 24.85
CA GLU A 503 -11.13 -6.70 24.44
C GLU A 503 -12.54 -6.19 24.74
N GLU A 504 -12.78 -5.69 25.95
CA GLU A 504 -14.07 -5.13 26.35
C GLU A 504 -14.50 -4.00 25.42
N LYS A 505 -13.57 -3.08 25.09
CA LYS A 505 -13.85 -2.00 24.14
C LYS A 505 -14.10 -2.50 22.72
N LEU A 506 -13.43 -3.58 22.29
CA LEU A 506 -13.70 -4.19 20.98
C LEU A 506 -15.06 -4.92 20.95
N ILE A 507 -15.47 -5.58 22.04
CA ILE A 507 -16.80 -6.18 22.17
C ILE A 507 -17.87 -5.09 22.12
N ALA A 508 -17.70 -3.99 22.86
CA ALA A 508 -18.59 -2.84 22.79
C ALA A 508 -18.64 -2.20 21.39
N ALA A 509 -17.51 -2.16 20.67
CA ALA A 509 -17.48 -1.73 19.28
C ALA A 509 -18.30 -2.67 18.36
N LYS A 510 -18.24 -3.99 18.60
CA LYS A 510 -19.05 -4.99 17.88
C LYS A 510 -20.54 -4.80 18.11
N GLU A 511 -20.96 -4.43 19.31
CA GLU A 511 -22.38 -4.14 19.61
C GLU A 511 -22.92 -2.93 18.82
N MET A 512 -22.04 -1.99 18.45
CA MET A 512 -22.40 -0.84 17.60
C MET A 512 -22.63 -1.23 16.12
N GLN A 513 -22.36 -2.48 15.71
CA GLN A 513 -22.57 -2.98 14.35
C GLN A 513 -24.04 -2.91 13.88
N VAL A 514 -25.00 -2.81 14.81
CA VAL A 514 -26.42 -2.57 14.46
C VAL A 514 -26.59 -1.28 13.62
N ARG A 515 -25.65 -0.33 13.72
CA ARG A 515 -25.66 0.95 13.02
C ARG A 515 -24.88 0.95 11.69
N GLY A 516 -24.15 -0.12 11.36
CA GLY A 516 -23.34 -0.17 10.14
C GLY A 516 -22.27 -1.28 10.13
N LYS A 517 -21.43 -1.29 9.09
CA LYS A 517 -20.39 -2.31 8.94
C LYS A 517 -19.07 -1.85 9.57
N LEU A 518 -18.52 -2.66 10.48
CA LEU A 518 -17.17 -2.47 11.01
C LEU A 518 -16.11 -2.81 9.96
N CYS A 519 -14.96 -2.15 10.03
CA CYS A 519 -13.81 -2.45 9.19
C CYS A 519 -13.09 -3.73 9.64
N SER A 520 -12.36 -4.37 8.72
CA SER A 520 -11.62 -5.61 8.97
C SER A 520 -10.56 -5.51 10.08
N SER A 521 -10.11 -4.30 10.41
CA SER A 521 -9.16 -4.07 11.51
C SER A 521 -9.73 -4.49 12.87
N HIS A 522 -11.06 -4.41 13.06
CA HIS A 522 -11.73 -4.95 14.25
C HIS A 522 -11.45 -6.44 14.43
N ASP A 523 -11.66 -7.23 13.38
CA ASP A 523 -11.52 -8.69 13.45
C ASP A 523 -10.05 -9.09 13.66
N HIS A 524 -9.12 -8.37 13.04
CA HIS A 524 -7.68 -8.57 13.26
C HIS A 524 -7.28 -8.26 14.71
N LEU A 525 -7.78 -7.16 15.28
CA LEU A 525 -7.52 -6.78 16.68
C LEU A 525 -8.12 -7.80 17.65
N MET A 526 -9.38 -8.20 17.45
CA MET A 526 -10.05 -9.18 18.29
C MET A 526 -9.31 -10.52 18.28
N MET A 527 -8.91 -11.00 17.09
CA MET A 527 -8.14 -12.23 16.95
C MET A 527 -6.77 -12.13 17.65
N ALA A 528 -6.09 -10.99 17.53
CA ALA A 528 -4.80 -10.77 18.18
C ALA A 528 -4.91 -10.75 19.70
N ILE A 529 -5.93 -10.06 20.23
CA ILE A 529 -6.20 -9.98 21.67
C ILE A 529 -6.53 -11.36 22.25
N ASN A 530 -7.39 -12.13 21.59
CA ASN A 530 -7.74 -13.48 22.05
C ASN A 530 -6.50 -14.39 22.08
N ARG A 531 -5.63 -14.32 21.07
CA ARG A 531 -4.35 -15.04 21.06
C ARG A 531 -3.42 -14.59 22.19
N CYS A 532 -3.36 -13.29 22.44
CA CYS A 532 -2.55 -12.71 23.52
C CYS A 532 -3.03 -13.20 24.88
N LEU A 533 -4.33 -13.09 25.16
CA LEU A 533 -4.95 -13.54 26.41
C LEU A 533 -4.81 -15.04 26.61
N TYR A 534 -5.09 -15.85 25.58
CA TYR A 534 -4.89 -17.30 25.62
C TYR A 534 -3.45 -17.64 26.01
N LYS A 535 -2.46 -17.04 25.33
CA LYS A 535 -1.04 -17.35 25.57
C LYS A 535 -0.60 -16.93 26.99
N MET A 536 -1.09 -15.79 27.47
CA MET A 536 -0.83 -15.33 28.84
C MET A 536 -1.46 -16.24 29.88
N LEU A 537 -2.75 -16.59 29.73
CA LEU A 537 -3.47 -17.45 30.66
C LEU A 537 -2.95 -18.88 30.66
N PHE A 538 -2.55 -19.41 29.50
CA PHE A 538 -1.89 -20.70 29.42
C PHE A 538 -0.57 -20.73 30.19
N THR A 539 0.23 -19.66 30.10
CA THR A 539 1.55 -19.59 30.74
C THR A 539 1.47 -19.27 32.23
N PHE A 540 0.60 -18.34 32.62
CA PHE A 540 0.53 -17.78 33.96
C PHE A 540 -0.70 -18.20 34.76
N GLY A 541 -1.59 -19.00 34.18
CA GLY A 541 -2.81 -19.52 34.80
C GLY A 541 -2.60 -20.13 36.20
N PRO A 542 -1.60 -21.03 36.38
CA PRO A 542 -1.29 -21.60 37.68
C PRO A 542 -0.82 -20.58 38.74
N HIS A 543 -0.44 -19.38 38.31
CA HIS A 543 0.14 -18.34 39.16
C HIS A 543 -0.76 -17.11 39.31
N LEU A 544 -2.01 -17.14 38.83
CA LEU A 544 -2.94 -16.00 38.90
C LEU A 544 -3.14 -15.50 40.33
N ASP A 545 -3.13 -16.40 41.32
CA ASP A 545 -3.28 -16.05 42.73
C ASP A 545 -2.12 -15.21 43.28
N CYS A 546 -0.93 -15.29 42.65
CA CYS A 546 0.25 -14.50 42.99
C CYS A 546 0.38 -13.22 42.15
N ILE A 547 -0.35 -13.11 41.05
CA ILE A 547 -0.28 -11.98 40.11
C ILE A 547 -1.33 -10.93 40.42
N PHE A 548 -2.52 -11.35 40.86
CA PHE A 548 -3.66 -10.45 41.09
C PHE A 548 -4.03 -10.42 42.57
N ASP A 549 -3.96 -9.25 43.17
CA ASP A 549 -4.54 -9.00 44.49
C ASP A 549 -6.08 -8.81 44.40
N ASP A 550 -6.59 -8.33 43.26
CA ASP A 550 -8.02 -8.14 43.01
C ASP A 550 -8.74 -9.48 42.74
N VAL A 551 -9.64 -9.85 43.65
CA VAL A 551 -10.44 -11.08 43.61
C VAL A 551 -11.36 -11.13 42.38
N ASN A 552 -11.88 -10.00 41.91
CA ASN A 552 -12.80 -9.94 40.77
C ASN A 552 -12.06 -10.16 39.44
N LEU A 553 -10.89 -9.54 39.28
CA LEU A 553 -10.03 -9.77 38.10
C LEU A 553 -9.60 -11.22 38.04
N ARG A 554 -9.18 -11.78 39.18
CA ARG A 554 -8.81 -13.18 39.32
C ARG A 554 -9.95 -14.12 38.93
N ALA A 555 -11.16 -13.89 39.43
CA ALA A 555 -12.34 -14.69 39.07
C ALA A 555 -12.67 -14.60 37.58
N THR A 556 -12.51 -13.42 36.98
CA THR A 556 -12.75 -13.18 35.55
C THR A 556 -11.78 -13.99 34.69
N PHE A 557 -10.50 -14.01 35.05
CA PHE A 557 -9.49 -14.82 34.35
C PHE A 557 -9.65 -16.32 34.57
N LYS A 558 -10.02 -16.77 35.79
CA LYS A 558 -10.32 -18.18 36.06
C LYS A 558 -11.49 -18.70 35.20
N ARG A 559 -12.60 -17.94 35.11
CA ARG A 559 -13.72 -18.28 34.21
C ARG A 559 -13.30 -18.33 32.73
N ARG A 560 -12.41 -17.43 32.31
CA ARG A 560 -11.87 -17.47 30.94
C ARG A 560 -11.02 -18.71 30.68
N MET A 561 -10.22 -19.14 31.65
CA MET A 561 -9.45 -20.38 31.53
C MET A 561 -10.36 -21.60 31.35
N GLU A 562 -11.53 -21.63 31.98
CA GLU A 562 -12.51 -22.71 31.80
C GLU A 562 -13.09 -22.76 30.37
N LEU A 563 -13.06 -21.63 29.65
CA LEU A 563 -13.51 -21.54 28.24
C LEU A 563 -12.40 -21.87 27.24
N ILE A 564 -11.17 -22.06 27.71
CA ILE A 564 -10.03 -22.40 26.87
C ILE A 564 -10.01 -23.94 26.68
N PRO A 565 -10.10 -24.44 25.44
CA PRO A 565 -10.12 -25.87 25.15
C PRO A 565 -8.77 -26.56 25.38
#